data_AF-A0A672V4P5-F1
#
_entry.id   AF-A0A672V4P5-F1
#
_cell.length_a   1.000
_cell.length_b   1.000
_cell.length_c   1.000
_cell.angle_alpha   90.00
_cell.angle_beta   90.00
_cell.angle_gamma   90.00
#
_symmetry.space_group_name_H-M   'P 1'
#
loop_
_entity.id
_entity.type
_entity.pdbx_description
1 polymer ?
#
loop_
_entity_poly.entity_id
_entity_poly.type
_entity_poly.pdbx_seq_one_letter_code
_entity_poly.pdbx_strand_id
1 'polypeptide(L)'
;MKKQFNRMRQLANQTVEKRLELVKQVSHSTHKKLTACLQGQQGLDADKRSVRLWQGSEAAGRAAALGQKMLRLCGEAEDKLAQELIHFELQVERDVIEPLFVLAEVEIPNIQKQRKHLAKLVLDMDSSRTRTSSQLTCTILWPKK
;
A
#
# COMPACT_ATOMS: atom_id res chain seq x y z
N MET A 1 22.21 31.54 -16.96
CA MET A 1 21.54 31.31 -15.65
C MET A 1 20.11 30.75 -15.79
N LYS A 2 19.11 31.49 -16.32
CA LYS A 2 17.69 31.03 -16.38
C LYS A 2 17.45 29.67 -17.07
N LYS A 3 18.13 29.37 -18.18
CA LYS A 3 17.99 28.10 -18.91
C LYS A 3 18.41 26.87 -18.09
N GLN A 4 19.51 27.00 -17.33
CA GLN A 4 20.05 25.97 -16.44
C GLN A 4 19.07 25.68 -15.29
N PHE A 5 18.56 26.75 -14.64
CA PHE A 5 17.58 26.64 -13.57
C PHE A 5 16.28 25.96 -14.01
N ASN A 6 15.73 26.35 -15.17
CA ASN A 6 14.51 25.74 -15.71
C ASN A 6 14.70 24.25 -16.05
N ARG A 7 15.88 23.89 -16.58
CA ARG A 7 16.23 22.49 -16.87
C ARG A 7 16.32 21.66 -15.59
N MET A 8 16.94 22.19 -14.55
CA MET A 8 17.02 21.53 -13.24
C MET A 8 15.63 21.33 -12.62
N ARG A 9 14.76 22.35 -12.70
CA ARG A 9 13.35 22.27 -12.26
C ARG A 9 12.58 21.19 -13.01
N GLN A 10 12.78 21.07 -14.31
CA GLN A 10 12.09 20.07 -15.15
C GLN A 10 12.56 18.64 -14.85
N LEU A 11 13.87 18.44 -14.65
CA LEU A 11 14.44 17.14 -14.28
C LEU A 11 13.93 16.69 -12.91
N ALA A 12 13.91 17.59 -11.92
CA ALA A 12 13.34 17.29 -10.59
C ALA A 12 11.87 16.86 -10.70
N ASN A 13 11.08 17.55 -11.53
CA ASN A 13 9.68 17.23 -11.72
C ASN A 13 9.50 15.83 -12.35
N GLN A 14 10.29 15.49 -13.36
CA GLN A 14 10.29 14.15 -13.99
C GLN A 14 10.71 13.05 -13.02
N THR A 15 11.70 13.30 -12.16
CA THR A 15 12.16 12.33 -11.16
C THR A 15 11.05 12.01 -10.15
N VAL A 16 10.33 13.04 -9.68
CA VAL A 16 9.18 12.85 -8.77
C VAL A 16 8.08 12.04 -9.44
N GLU A 17 7.79 12.33 -10.70
CA GLU A 17 6.79 11.61 -11.51
C GLU A 17 7.09 10.11 -11.60
N LYS A 18 8.32 9.75 -11.95
CA LYS A 18 8.77 8.36 -12.03
C LYS A 18 8.71 7.65 -10.67
N ARG A 19 9.14 8.33 -9.61
CA ARG A 19 9.09 7.76 -8.25
C ARG A 19 7.66 7.50 -7.81
N LEU A 20 6.74 8.41 -8.11
CA LEU A 20 5.34 8.26 -7.72
C LEU A 20 4.66 7.08 -8.44
N GLU A 21 4.99 6.86 -9.71
CA GLU A 21 4.53 5.68 -10.45
C GLU A 21 5.08 4.37 -9.87
N LEU A 22 6.37 4.34 -9.54
CA LEU A 22 6.99 3.18 -8.89
C LEU A 22 6.35 2.86 -7.54
N VAL A 23 6.12 3.88 -6.71
CA VAL A 23 5.44 3.69 -5.41
C VAL A 23 4.05 3.11 -5.63
N LYS A 24 3.26 3.64 -6.59
CA LYS A 24 1.94 3.11 -6.91
C LYS A 24 1.99 1.63 -7.30
N GLN A 25 2.91 1.28 -8.21
CA GLN A 25 3.07 -0.08 -8.68
C GLN A 25 3.44 -1.04 -7.54
N VAL A 26 4.39 -0.65 -6.69
CA VAL A 26 4.84 -1.47 -5.56
C VAL A 26 3.72 -1.62 -4.53
N SER A 27 3.03 -0.53 -4.16
CA SER A 27 1.90 -0.58 -3.24
C SER A 27 0.81 -1.53 -3.73
N HIS A 28 0.44 -1.45 -5.01
CA HIS A 28 -0.59 -2.31 -5.59
C HIS A 28 -0.14 -3.78 -5.70
N SER A 29 1.12 -4.03 -6.06
CA SER A 29 1.68 -5.39 -6.12
C SER A 29 1.73 -6.03 -4.73
N THR A 30 2.19 -5.28 -3.73
CA THR A 30 2.25 -5.74 -2.33
C THR A 30 0.86 -5.99 -1.77
N HIS A 31 -0.08 -5.07 -1.98
CA HIS A 31 -1.48 -5.24 -1.59
C HIS A 31 -2.03 -6.57 -2.13
N LYS A 32 -1.95 -6.80 -3.44
CA LYS A 32 -2.46 -8.04 -4.08
C LYS A 32 -1.84 -9.31 -3.50
N LYS A 33 -0.52 -9.31 -3.29
CA LYS A 33 0.17 -10.48 -2.72
C LYS A 33 -0.26 -10.74 -1.28
N LEU A 34 -0.32 -9.69 -0.45
CA LEU A 34 -0.74 -9.81 0.94
C LEU A 34 -2.18 -10.31 1.06
N THR A 35 -3.11 -9.71 0.31
CA THR A 35 -4.51 -10.17 0.28
C THR A 35 -4.63 -11.63 -0.15
N ALA A 36 -3.88 -12.05 -1.20
CA ALA A 36 -3.89 -13.44 -1.66
C ALA A 36 -3.30 -14.42 -0.64
N CYS A 37 -2.27 -14.01 0.11
CA CYS A 37 -1.69 -14.84 1.17
C CYS A 37 -2.66 -15.05 2.34
N LEU A 38 -3.36 -14.00 2.78
CA LEU A 38 -4.32 -14.10 3.89
C LEU A 38 -5.56 -14.91 3.49
N GLN A 39 -6.10 -14.70 2.29
CA GLN A 39 -7.27 -15.45 1.82
C GLN A 39 -6.93 -16.89 1.38
N GLY A 40 -5.69 -17.14 0.92
CA GLY A 40 -5.25 -18.44 0.40
C GLY A 40 -4.84 -19.45 1.48
N GLN A 41 -4.66 -19.02 2.73
CA GLN A 41 -4.25 -19.91 3.83
C GLN A 41 -5.37 -20.87 4.27
N GLN A 42 -6.65 -20.60 3.94
CA GLN A 42 -7.79 -21.49 4.24
C GLN A 42 -7.86 -22.78 3.40
N GLY A 43 -6.89 -23.04 2.51
CA GLY A 43 -6.97 -24.14 1.53
C GLY A 43 -6.10 -25.38 1.78
N LEU A 44 -5.20 -25.40 2.78
CA LEU A 44 -4.28 -26.52 2.97
C LEU A 44 -4.78 -27.51 4.01
N ASP A 45 -5.63 -28.44 3.56
CA ASP A 45 -5.61 -29.88 3.89
C ASP A 45 -5.36 -30.30 5.36
N ALA A 46 -5.82 -29.50 6.35
CA ALA A 46 -5.74 -29.85 7.77
C ALA A 46 -6.78 -30.91 8.16
N ASP A 47 -7.86 -31.02 7.39
CA ASP A 47 -9.01 -31.87 7.72
C ASP A 47 -8.77 -33.37 7.42
N LYS A 48 -7.78 -33.73 6.59
CA LYS A 48 -7.54 -35.14 6.21
C LYS A 48 -6.44 -35.87 7.00
N ARG A 49 -5.74 -35.16 7.89
CA ARG A 49 -4.63 -35.74 8.68
C ARG A 49 -4.97 -36.01 10.14
N SER A 50 -5.97 -35.34 10.71
CA SER A 50 -6.37 -35.50 12.13
C SER A 50 -7.15 -36.79 12.40
N VAL A 51 -7.90 -37.32 11.43
CA VAL A 51 -8.80 -38.47 11.64
C VAL A 51 -8.11 -39.84 11.49
N ARG A 52 -6.88 -39.92 10.96
CA ARG A 52 -6.21 -41.22 10.73
C ARG A 52 -5.41 -41.77 11.92
N LEU A 53 -5.48 -41.15 13.10
CA LEU A 53 -4.73 -41.60 14.28
C LEU A 53 -5.56 -42.40 15.31
N TRP A 54 -6.81 -42.77 15.04
CA TRP A 54 -7.64 -43.35 16.13
C TRP A 54 -8.42 -44.63 15.86
N GLN A 55 -8.27 -45.28 14.70
CA GLN A 55 -8.86 -46.62 14.49
C GLN A 55 -7.91 -47.77 14.85
N GLY A 56 -7.32 -47.72 16.05
CA GLY A 56 -6.56 -48.87 16.53
C GLY A 56 -5.91 -48.66 17.87
N SER A 57 -6.64 -48.95 18.96
CA SER A 57 -6.18 -49.83 20.04
C SER A 57 -7.20 -49.83 21.18
N GLU A 58 -7.98 -50.91 21.27
CA GLU A 58 -8.76 -51.28 22.45
C GLU A 58 -7.81 -51.76 23.58
N ALA A 59 -7.08 -50.84 24.20
CA ALA A 59 -6.27 -51.15 25.38
C ALA A 59 -6.40 -50.08 26.48
N ALA A 60 -7.17 -50.45 27.51
CA ALA A 60 -7.10 -49.98 28.89
C ALA A 60 -7.59 -48.56 29.23
N GLY A 61 -8.76 -48.49 29.89
CA GLY A 61 -9.48 -47.26 30.29
C GLY A 61 -8.76 -46.21 31.17
N ARG A 62 -7.51 -46.41 31.61
CA ARG A 62 -6.68 -45.33 32.20
C ARG A 62 -5.85 -44.58 31.15
N ALA A 63 -5.43 -45.26 30.10
CA ALA A 63 -4.83 -44.64 28.91
C ALA A 63 -5.88 -43.83 28.14
N ALA A 64 -7.14 -44.26 28.15
CA ALA A 64 -8.26 -43.51 27.60
C ALA A 64 -8.52 -42.18 28.35
N ALA A 65 -8.45 -42.17 29.69
CA ALA A 65 -8.60 -40.93 30.48
C ALA A 65 -7.44 -39.95 30.29
N LEU A 66 -6.19 -40.45 30.18
CA LEU A 66 -5.04 -39.64 29.82
C LEU A 66 -5.13 -39.11 28.38
N GLY A 67 -5.54 -39.96 27.43
CA GLY A 67 -5.79 -39.59 26.05
C GLY A 67 -6.88 -38.54 25.90
N GLN A 68 -7.96 -38.65 26.68
CA GLN A 68 -9.04 -37.66 26.71
C GLN A 68 -8.58 -36.31 27.28
N LYS A 69 -7.76 -36.31 28.35
CA LYS A 69 -7.18 -35.07 28.89
C LYS A 69 -6.21 -34.42 27.90
N MET A 70 -5.38 -35.20 27.23
CA MET A 70 -4.46 -34.71 26.19
C MET A 70 -5.23 -34.15 24.99
N LEU A 71 -6.27 -34.84 24.52
CA LEU A 71 -7.10 -34.37 23.40
C LEU A 71 -7.79 -33.05 23.73
N ARG A 72 -8.28 -32.88 24.96
CA ARG A 72 -8.88 -31.62 25.42
C ARG A 72 -7.86 -30.48 25.41
N LEU A 73 -6.63 -30.73 25.89
CA LEU A 73 -5.56 -29.73 25.86
C LEU A 73 -5.12 -29.37 24.43
N CYS A 74 -5.10 -30.35 23.51
CA CYS A 74 -4.85 -30.10 22.10
C CYS A 74 -5.95 -29.22 21.49
N GLY A 75 -7.22 -29.51 21.76
CA GLY A 75 -8.34 -28.69 21.27
C GLY A 75 -8.31 -27.25 21.81
N GLU A 76 -8.00 -27.06 23.10
CA GLU A 76 -7.81 -25.72 23.68
C GLU A 76 -6.63 -24.97 23.06
N ALA A 77 -5.55 -25.67 22.68
CA ALA A 77 -4.41 -25.07 22.02
C ALA A 77 -4.73 -24.70 20.56
N GLU A 78 -5.45 -25.56 19.83
CA GLU A 78 -5.92 -25.31 18.47
C GLU A 78 -6.92 -24.14 18.41
N ASP A 79 -7.84 -24.04 19.37
CA ASP A 79 -8.79 -22.92 19.47
C ASP A 79 -8.08 -21.58 19.70
N LYS A 80 -7.11 -21.55 20.63
CA LYS A 80 -6.27 -20.36 20.84
C LYS A 80 -5.47 -19.99 19.60
N LEU A 81 -4.89 -20.99 18.93
CA LEU A 81 -4.14 -20.76 17.69
C LEU A 81 -5.04 -20.20 16.58
N ALA A 82 -6.26 -20.73 16.44
CA ALA A 82 -7.24 -20.23 15.48
C ALA A 82 -7.67 -18.79 15.79
N GLN A 83 -7.89 -18.47 17.06
CA GLN A 83 -8.22 -17.10 17.49
C GLN A 83 -7.07 -16.14 17.19
N GLU A 84 -5.83 -16.48 17.54
CA GLU A 84 -4.65 -15.66 17.24
C GLU A 84 -4.46 -15.45 15.73
N LEU A 85 -4.72 -16.49 14.92
CA LEU A 85 -4.64 -16.39 13.46
C LEU A 85 -5.68 -15.41 12.89
N ILE A 86 -6.93 -15.47 13.36
CA ILE A 86 -7.97 -14.52 12.96
C ILE A 86 -7.60 -13.08 13.35
N HIS A 87 -7.10 -12.88 14.58
CA HIS A 87 -6.67 -11.56 15.04
C HIS A 87 -5.52 -11.02 14.19
N PHE A 88 -4.54 -11.86 13.88
CA PHE A 88 -3.42 -11.50 13.01
C PHE A 88 -3.90 -11.10 11.60
N GLU A 89 -4.78 -11.89 10.98
CA GLU A 89 -5.33 -11.59 9.65
C GLU A 89 -6.04 -10.23 9.63
N LEU A 90 -6.92 -9.98 10.59
CA LEU A 90 -7.64 -8.71 10.73
C LEU A 90 -6.68 -7.54 10.98
N GLN A 91 -5.65 -7.74 11.81
CA GLN A 91 -4.67 -6.70 12.11
C GLN A 91 -3.85 -6.34 10.86
N VAL A 92 -3.37 -7.33 10.11
CA VAL A 92 -2.62 -7.07 8.87
C VAL A 92 -3.50 -6.39 7.82
N GLU A 93 -4.77 -6.78 7.72
CA GLU A 93 -5.71 -6.15 6.79
C GLU A 93 -5.86 -4.65 7.09
N ARG A 94 -6.10 -4.29 8.36
CA ARG A 94 -6.32 -2.90 8.79
C ARG A 94 -5.05 -2.06 8.82
N ASP A 95 -3.95 -2.59 9.33
CA ASP A 95 -2.73 -1.80 9.58
C ASP A 95 -1.80 -1.76 8.36
N VAL A 96 -1.96 -2.67 7.40
CA VAL A 96 -1.05 -2.79 6.25
C VAL A 96 -1.79 -2.75 4.92
N ILE A 97 -2.77 -3.64 4.70
CA ILE A 97 -3.41 -3.78 3.38
C ILE A 97 -4.26 -2.55 3.04
N GLU A 98 -5.18 -2.15 3.92
CA GLU A 98 -6.04 -1.00 3.70
C GLU A 98 -5.24 0.31 3.49
N PRO A 99 -4.21 0.65 4.31
CA PRO A 99 -3.36 1.80 4.07
C PRO A 99 -2.62 1.77 2.72
N LEU A 100 -2.14 0.60 2.28
CA LEU A 100 -1.49 0.46 0.98
C LEU A 100 -2.47 0.70 -0.18
N PHE A 101 -3.73 0.27 -0.02
CA PHE A 101 -4.78 0.52 -0.99
C PHE A 101 -5.12 2.01 -1.08
N VAL A 102 -5.37 2.65 0.07
CA VAL A 102 -5.67 4.09 0.16
C VAL A 102 -4.53 4.91 -0.43
N LEU A 103 -3.27 4.56 -0.13
CA LEU A 103 -2.10 5.21 -0.72
C LEU A 103 -2.12 5.12 -2.25
N ALA A 104 -2.39 3.95 -2.81
CA ALA A 104 -2.35 3.70 -4.25
C ALA A 104 -3.51 4.35 -5.02
N GLU A 105 -4.73 4.29 -4.47
CA GLU A 105 -5.97 4.69 -5.15
C GLU A 105 -6.43 6.11 -4.82
N VAL A 106 -6.03 6.67 -3.69
CA VAL A 106 -6.48 8.01 -3.24
C VAL A 106 -5.32 8.99 -3.23
N GLU A 107 -4.30 8.73 -2.42
CA GLU A 107 -3.24 9.71 -2.16
C GLU A 107 -2.36 9.97 -3.39
N ILE A 108 -1.91 8.91 -4.06
CA ILE A 108 -1.06 9.06 -5.26
C ILE A 108 -1.78 9.83 -6.38
N PRO A 109 -3.03 9.49 -6.78
CA PRO A 109 -3.77 10.28 -7.75
C PRO A 109 -4.00 11.73 -7.33
N ASN A 110 -4.23 11.99 -6.04
CA ASN A 110 -4.39 13.35 -5.52
C ASN A 110 -3.08 14.16 -5.63
N ILE A 111 -1.94 13.58 -5.25
CA ILE A 111 -0.61 14.20 -5.42
C ILE A 111 -0.35 14.49 -6.91
N GLN A 112 -0.68 13.57 -7.82
CA GLN A 112 -0.57 13.78 -9.26
C GLN A 112 -1.43 14.96 -9.73
N LYS A 113 -2.69 15.05 -9.27
CA LYS A 113 -3.62 16.14 -9.59
C LYS A 113 -3.08 17.49 -9.12
N GLN A 114 -2.63 17.57 -7.87
CA GLN A 114 -2.06 18.79 -7.30
C GLN A 114 -0.80 19.24 -8.03
N ARG A 115 0.12 18.32 -8.38
CA ARG A 115 1.31 18.64 -9.18
C ARG A 115 0.97 19.20 -10.55
N LYS A 116 0.01 18.60 -11.26
CA LYS A 116 -0.46 19.11 -12.56
C LYS A 116 -1.06 20.50 -12.42
N HIS A 117 -1.85 20.73 -11.38
CA HIS A 117 -2.42 22.04 -11.10
C HIS A 117 -1.36 23.09 -10.80
N LEU A 118 -0.39 22.77 -9.94
CA LEU A 118 0.75 23.64 -9.63
C LEU A 118 1.56 23.97 -10.89
N ALA A 119 1.82 22.99 -11.76
CA ALA A 119 2.52 23.22 -13.02
C ALA A 119 1.79 24.25 -13.90
N LYS A 120 0.46 24.17 -13.96
CA LYS A 120 -0.37 25.17 -14.67
C LYS A 120 -0.25 26.55 -14.03
N LEU A 121 -0.44 26.68 -12.72
CA LEU A 121 -0.35 27.96 -12.01
C LEU A 121 1.02 28.63 -12.20
N VAL A 122 2.09 27.83 -12.21
CA VAL A 122 3.43 28.37 -12.43
C VAL A 122 3.60 28.89 -13.86
N LEU A 123 3.07 28.18 -14.87
CA LEU A 123 3.07 28.69 -16.25
C LEU A 123 2.22 29.96 -16.41
N ASP A 124 1.05 30.02 -15.76
CA ASP A 124 0.18 31.19 -15.76
C ASP A 124 0.87 32.40 -15.11
N MET A 125 1.57 32.18 -14.00
CA MET A 125 2.37 33.19 -13.31
C MET A 125 3.56 33.67 -14.18
N ASP A 126 4.32 32.74 -14.77
CA ASP A 126 5.43 33.06 -15.68
C ASP A 126 4.93 33.88 -16.89
N SER A 127 3.78 33.51 -17.48
CA SER A 127 3.18 34.21 -18.61
C SER A 127 2.68 35.62 -18.26
N SER A 128 2.17 35.81 -17.04
CA SER A 128 1.74 37.12 -16.56
C SER A 128 2.94 38.03 -16.35
N ARG A 129 4.02 37.47 -15.77
CA ARG A 129 5.28 38.20 -15.52
C ARG A 129 5.97 38.63 -16.81
N THR A 130 5.98 37.78 -17.86
CA THR A 130 6.52 38.16 -19.17
C THR A 130 5.69 39.24 -19.83
N ARG A 131 4.34 39.15 -19.79
CA ARG A 131 3.45 40.18 -20.34
C ARG A 131 3.68 41.55 -19.68
N THR A 132 3.72 41.61 -18.36
CA THR A 132 3.99 42.87 -17.63
C THR A 132 5.39 43.41 -17.91
N SER A 133 6.41 42.55 -17.95
CA SER A 133 7.77 42.95 -18.30
C SER A 133 7.84 43.54 -19.71
N SER A 134 7.19 42.92 -20.70
CA SER A 134 7.16 43.37 -22.09
C SER A 134 6.43 44.71 -22.25
N GLN A 135 5.32 44.89 -21.52
CA GLN A 135 4.58 46.16 -21.49
C GLN A 135 5.44 47.28 -20.88
N LEU A 136 6.08 47.04 -19.73
CA LEU A 136 6.98 48.00 -19.11
C LEU A 136 8.16 48.37 -20.02
N THR A 137 8.78 47.40 -20.71
CA THR A 137 9.84 47.71 -21.68
C THR A 137 9.34 48.54 -22.86
N CYS A 138 8.13 48.29 -23.37
CA CYS A 138 7.57 49.09 -24.46
C CYS A 138 7.23 50.52 -24.00
N THR A 139 6.86 50.69 -22.72
CA THR A 139 6.53 52.01 -22.14
C THR A 139 7.77 52.84 -21.83
N ILE A 140 8.88 52.21 -21.40
CA ILE A 140 10.15 52.91 -21.14
C ILE A 140 10.90 53.22 -22.44
N LEU A 141 10.74 52.40 -23.49
CA LEU A 141 11.36 52.61 -24.81
C LEU A 141 10.62 53.64 -25.68
N TRP A 142 9.46 54.15 -25.25
CA TRP A 142 8.81 55.32 -25.84
C TRP A 142 9.18 56.56 -25.02
N PRO A 143 10.24 57.32 -25.36
CA PRO A 143 10.43 58.63 -24.76
C PRO A 143 9.27 59.50 -25.23
N LYS A 144 8.56 60.12 -24.27
CA LYS A 144 7.66 61.23 -24.58
C LYS A 144 8.48 62.30 -25.33
N LYS A 145 7.97 62.68 -26.51
CA LYS A 145 8.40 63.85 -27.26
C LYS A 145 8.42 65.09 -26.37
#